data_AF-A0A813GCB9-F1
#
_entry.id   AF-A0A813GCB9-F1
#
_cell.length_a   1.000
_cell.length_b   1.000
_cell.length_c   1.000
_cell.angle_alpha   90.00
_cell.angle_beta   90.00
_cell.angle_gamma   90.00
#
_symmetry.space_group_name_H-M   'P 1'
#
loop_
_entity.id
_entity.type
_entity.pdbx_description
1 polymer ?
#
loop_
_entity_poly.entity_id
_entity_poly.type
_entity_poly.pdbx_seq_one_letter_code
_entity_poly.pdbx_strand_id
1 'polypeptide(L)'
;MAAPEIPVVCVIGDGGLYMTPLGCLETARVHASKHSKSSLTVLVLENQAYGMIEYGAKYIYKVPDILSKLEFGSYSTEKFSRFQGTAQSFGFTTRKVTAARDLGKILSTCVNTPGLHLVECPLDYTEADKILAS
;
A
#
# COMPACT_ATOMS: atom_id res chain seq x y z
N MET A 1 -2.42 -19.14 -0.65
CA MET A 1 -3.81 -18.67 -0.59
C MET A 1 -4.73 -19.88 -0.48
N ALA A 2 -5.82 -19.79 0.28
CA ALA A 2 -6.73 -20.93 0.49
C ALA A 2 -7.51 -21.32 -0.79
N ALA A 3 -7.75 -20.35 -1.67
CA ALA A 3 -8.37 -20.54 -2.99
C ALA A 3 -7.50 -19.86 -4.07
N PRO A 4 -6.53 -20.56 -4.68
CA PRO A 4 -5.54 -19.96 -5.59
C PRO A 4 -6.11 -19.44 -6.91
N GLU A 5 -7.30 -19.90 -7.31
CA GLU A 5 -8.06 -19.44 -8.47
C GLU A 5 -8.85 -18.15 -8.24
N ILE A 6 -9.00 -17.72 -6.98
CA ILE A 6 -9.71 -16.49 -6.64
C ILE A 6 -8.69 -15.35 -6.56
N PRO A 7 -8.87 -14.25 -7.31
CA PRO A 7 -7.99 -13.10 -7.21
C PRO A 7 -8.14 -12.43 -5.82
N VAL A 8 -7.02 -12.12 -5.19
CA VAL A 8 -6.99 -11.53 -3.84
C VAL A 8 -6.49 -10.09 -3.91
N VAL A 9 -7.18 -9.20 -3.21
CA VAL A 9 -6.73 -7.82 -2.98
C VAL A 9 -6.42 -7.66 -1.49
N CYS A 10 -5.20 -7.22 -1.19
CA CYS A 10 -4.75 -6.85 0.15
C CYS A 10 -4.60 -5.33 0.22
N VAL A 11 -5.20 -4.70 1.22
CA VAL A 11 -5.12 -3.24 1.42
C VAL A 11 -4.30 -2.99 2.69
N ILE A 12 -3.22 -2.22 2.55
CA ILE A 12 -2.29 -1.93 3.65
C ILE A 12 -1.84 -0.46 3.60
N GLY A 13 -1.46 0.08 4.75
CA GLY A 13 -0.76 1.37 4.82
C GLY A 13 0.72 1.21 4.44
N ASP A 14 1.34 2.30 4.03
CA ASP A 14 2.78 2.42 3.77
C ASP A 14 3.66 2.00 4.95
N GLY A 15 3.31 2.38 6.18
CA GLY A 15 3.99 1.95 7.39
C GLY A 15 3.87 0.43 7.61
N GLY A 16 2.71 -0.13 7.29
CA GLY A 16 2.48 -1.58 7.34
C GLY A 16 3.37 -2.31 6.33
N LEU A 17 3.49 -1.79 5.11
CA LEU A 17 4.39 -2.36 4.10
C LEU A 17 5.86 -2.16 4.48
N TYR A 18 6.23 -1.01 5.03
CA TYR A 18 7.59 -0.72 5.49
C TYR A 18 8.04 -1.68 6.59
N MET A 19 7.12 -2.06 7.49
CA MET A 19 7.38 -3.05 8.54
C MET A 19 7.12 -4.49 8.10
N THR A 20 6.59 -4.72 6.89
CA THR A 20 6.33 -6.06 6.39
C THR A 20 7.68 -6.78 6.18
N PRO A 21 7.90 -7.96 6.80
CA PRO A 21 9.12 -8.71 6.58
C PRO A 21 9.27 -9.09 5.10
N LEU A 22 10.48 -8.99 4.55
CA LEU A 22 10.80 -9.43 3.17
C LEU A 22 10.35 -10.87 2.91
N GLY A 23 10.28 -11.72 3.95
CA GLY A 23 9.77 -13.09 3.86
C GLY A 23 8.31 -13.19 3.38
N CYS A 24 7.46 -12.19 3.60
CA CYS A 24 6.08 -12.19 3.13
C CYS A 24 6.01 -12.02 1.60
N LEU A 25 6.82 -11.13 1.03
CA LEU A 25 6.90 -10.92 -0.42
C LEU A 25 7.49 -12.15 -1.12
N GLU A 26 8.54 -12.74 -0.54
CA GLU A 26 9.13 -13.97 -1.04
C GLU A 26 8.15 -15.15 -1.01
N THR A 27 7.37 -15.28 0.07
CA THR A 27 6.34 -16.31 0.17
C THR A 27 5.26 -16.14 -0.90
N ALA A 28 4.83 -14.90 -1.17
CA ALA A 28 3.90 -14.61 -2.26
C ALA A 28 4.48 -14.99 -3.62
N ARG A 29 5.76 -14.67 -3.88
CA ARG A 29 6.50 -15.05 -5.09
C ARG A 29 6.56 -16.57 -5.29
N VAL A 30 6.96 -17.31 -4.26
CA VAL A 30 7.04 -18.78 -4.31
C VAL A 30 5.65 -19.40 -4.48
N HIS A 31 4.61 -18.81 -3.89
CA HIS A 31 3.24 -19.30 -4.08
C HIS A 31 2.75 -19.07 -5.51
N ALA A 32 2.97 -17.86 -6.06
CA ALA A 32 2.58 -17.51 -7.42
C ALA A 32 3.33 -18.31 -8.48
N SER A 33 4.61 -18.65 -8.26
CA SER A 33 5.37 -19.50 -9.18
C SER A 33 4.82 -20.92 -9.30
N LYS A 34 4.15 -21.42 -8.25
CA LYS A 34 3.46 -22.71 -8.25
C LYS A 34 2.03 -22.63 -8.81
N HIS A 35 1.44 -21.44 -8.88
CA HIS A 35 0.06 -21.21 -9.28
C HIS A 35 -0.02 -20.08 -10.30
N SER A 36 0.31 -20.39 -11.56
CA SER A 36 0.42 -19.40 -12.65
C SER A 36 -0.86 -18.62 -12.95
N LYS A 37 -2.03 -19.11 -12.51
CA LYS A 37 -3.34 -18.44 -12.66
C LYS A 37 -3.71 -17.54 -11.48
N SER A 38 -2.94 -17.57 -10.39
CA SER A 38 -3.24 -16.77 -9.20
C SER A 38 -2.97 -15.28 -9.45
N SER A 39 -3.81 -14.41 -8.87
CA SER A 39 -3.59 -12.96 -8.87
C SER A 39 -3.62 -12.44 -7.44
N LEU A 40 -2.56 -11.75 -7.05
CA LEU A 40 -2.47 -11.04 -5.77
C LEU A 40 -2.16 -9.58 -6.04
N THR A 41 -3.07 -8.70 -5.62
CA THR A 41 -2.89 -7.25 -5.70
C THR A 41 -2.71 -6.68 -4.30
N VAL A 42 -1.58 -6.00 -4.06
CA VAL A 42 -1.34 -5.25 -2.83
C VAL A 42 -1.57 -3.77 -3.12
N LEU A 43 -2.64 -3.20 -2.56
CA LEU A 43 -2.92 -1.78 -2.58
C LEU A 43 -2.30 -1.12 -1.35
N VAL A 44 -1.33 -0.25 -1.59
CA VAL A 44 -0.66 0.54 -0.56
C VAL A 44 -1.30 1.91 -0.51
N LEU A 45 -1.86 2.25 0.64
CA LEU A 45 -2.35 3.57 0.97
C LEU A 45 -1.18 4.39 1.50
N GLU A 46 -0.66 5.31 0.68
CA GLU A 46 0.57 6.05 0.95
C GLU A 46 0.26 7.46 1.44
N ASN A 47 0.55 7.73 2.70
CA ASN A 47 0.49 9.07 3.31
C ASN A 47 1.83 9.51 3.91
N GLN A 48 2.89 8.73 3.73
CA GLN A 48 4.24 8.98 4.22
C GLN A 48 4.34 9.11 5.75
N ALA A 49 3.41 8.49 6.49
CA ALA A 49 3.39 8.57 7.93
C ALA A 49 2.57 7.44 8.58
N TYR A 50 2.75 7.24 9.88
CA TYR A 50 1.88 6.38 10.68
C TYR A 50 0.50 7.04 10.93
N GLY A 51 -0.34 7.13 9.91
CA GLY A 51 -1.54 7.98 9.90
C GLY A 51 -2.52 7.72 11.05
N MET A 52 -2.75 6.47 11.44
CA MET A 52 -3.62 6.16 12.59
C MET A 52 -3.02 6.57 13.94
N ILE A 53 -1.69 6.54 14.07
CA ILE A 53 -1.00 7.01 15.27
C ILE A 53 -1.03 8.54 15.33
N GLU A 54 -0.85 9.21 14.19
CA GLU A 54 -1.00 10.67 14.08
C GLU A 54 -2.41 11.12 14.46
N TYR A 55 -3.43 10.45 13.92
CA TYR A 55 -4.83 10.69 14.27
C TYR A 55 -5.07 10.55 15.78
N GLY A 56 -4.62 9.43 16.37
CA GLY A 56 -4.76 9.20 17.81
C GLY A 56 -4.04 10.25 18.65
N ALA A 57 -2.81 10.61 18.28
CA ALA A 57 -2.02 11.62 18.97
C ALA A 57 -2.69 13.01 18.92
N LYS A 58 -3.25 13.38 17.77
CA LYS A 58 -3.86 14.70 17.52
C LYS A 58 -5.23 14.84 18.16
N TYR A 59 -6.11 13.86 17.98
CA TYR A 59 -7.53 14.00 18.31
C TYR A 59 -7.95 13.24 19.58
N ILE A 60 -7.30 12.12 19.92
CA ILE A 60 -7.68 11.28 21.07
C ILE A 60 -6.87 11.66 22.30
N TYR A 61 -5.53 11.55 22.21
CA TYR A 61 -4.63 11.69 23.35
C TYR A 61 -4.11 13.12 23.56
N LYS A 62 -4.27 13.99 22.55
CA LYS A 62 -3.86 15.41 22.58
C LYS A 62 -2.38 15.60 22.93
N VAL A 63 -1.51 14.80 22.31
CA VAL A 63 -0.05 14.84 22.45
C VAL A 63 0.61 15.20 21.11
N PRO A 64 0.42 16.43 20.58
CA PRO A 64 0.89 16.79 19.25
C PRO A 64 2.42 16.81 19.12
N ASP A 65 3.16 16.85 20.23
CA ASP A 65 4.62 16.90 20.24
C ASP A 65 5.29 15.67 19.61
N ILE A 66 4.56 14.55 19.46
CA ILE A 66 5.08 13.34 18.83
C ILE A 66 4.86 13.30 17.31
N LEU A 67 4.04 14.19 16.74
CA LEU A 67 3.62 14.12 15.33
C LEU A 67 4.81 14.15 14.35
N SER A 68 5.79 15.02 14.60
CA SER A 68 7.00 15.12 13.77
C SER A 68 7.86 13.84 13.75
N LYS A 69 7.64 12.91 14.68
CA LYS A 69 8.33 11.62 14.75
C LYS A 69 7.60 10.49 14.02
N LEU A 70 6.38 10.75 13.54
CA LEU A 70 5.52 9.75 12.91
C LEU A 70 5.57 9.80 11.38
N GLU A 71 6.17 10.85 10.82
CA GLU A 71 6.45 10.99 9.39
C GLU A 71 7.67 10.17 8.99
N PHE A 72 7.58 9.46 7.87
CA PHE A 72 8.68 8.66 7.32
C PHE A 72 9.73 9.48 6.57
N GLY A 73 9.47 10.78 6.35
CA GLY A 73 10.23 11.63 5.44
C GLY A 73 9.85 11.42 3.96
N SER A 74 10.10 12.43 3.13
CA SER A 74 9.60 12.51 1.75
C SER A 74 10.33 11.58 0.76
N TYR A 75 10.26 10.27 0.97
CA TYR A 75 10.94 9.27 0.14
C TYR A 75 10.15 8.88 -1.10
N SER A 76 8.83 9.05 -1.12
CA SER A 76 8.00 8.81 -2.30
C SER A 76 7.65 10.16 -2.95
N THR A 77 7.74 10.25 -4.28
CA THR A 77 7.40 11.46 -5.04
C THR A 77 6.43 11.11 -6.17
N GLU A 78 5.88 12.08 -6.89
CA GLU A 78 5.00 11.80 -8.03
C GLU A 78 5.63 10.84 -9.06
N LYS A 79 6.97 10.90 -9.21
CA LYS A 79 7.73 10.13 -10.20
C LYS A 79 8.43 8.91 -9.62
N PHE A 80 8.51 8.80 -8.29
CA PHE A 80 9.28 7.76 -7.62
C PHE A 80 8.46 7.09 -6.52
N SER A 81 8.51 5.77 -6.48
CA SER A 81 7.89 4.94 -5.45
C SER A 81 8.98 4.31 -4.60
N ARG A 82 8.91 4.51 -3.28
CA ARG A 82 9.86 3.91 -2.34
C ARG A 82 9.85 2.38 -2.34
N PHE A 83 8.72 1.78 -2.72
CA PHE A 83 8.52 0.32 -2.70
C PHE A 83 8.80 -0.33 -4.06
N GLN A 84 8.92 0.45 -5.12
CA GLN A 84 9.01 -0.08 -6.49
C GLN A 84 10.18 -1.05 -6.66
N GLY A 85 11.40 -0.64 -6.28
CA GLY A 85 12.58 -1.47 -6.44
C GLY A 85 12.47 -2.79 -5.68
N THR A 86 12.12 -2.71 -4.40
CA THR A 86 11.93 -3.89 -3.55
C THR A 86 10.86 -4.82 -4.12
N ALA A 87 9.69 -4.32 -4.48
CA ALA A 87 8.60 -5.13 -5.00
C ALA A 87 8.97 -5.82 -6.33
N GLN A 88 9.63 -5.09 -7.24
CA GLN A 88 10.09 -5.64 -8.52
C GLN A 88 11.14 -6.74 -8.32
N SER A 89 12.03 -6.63 -7.33
CA SER A 89 12.99 -7.71 -7.00
C SER A 89 12.31 -9.02 -6.58
N PHE A 90 11.07 -8.97 -6.06
CA PHE A 90 10.26 -10.15 -5.75
C PHE A 90 9.27 -10.53 -6.87
N GLY A 91 9.38 -9.92 -8.05
CA GLY A 91 8.54 -10.25 -9.22
C GLY A 91 7.16 -9.58 -9.21
N PHE A 92 6.95 -8.55 -8.40
CA PHE A 92 5.72 -7.75 -8.45
C PHE A 92 5.78 -6.75 -9.61
N THR A 93 4.67 -6.64 -10.33
CA THR A 93 4.41 -5.51 -11.23
C THR A 93 3.94 -4.33 -10.40
N THR A 94 4.64 -3.21 -10.52
CA THR A 94 4.36 -2.01 -9.72
C THR A 94 3.61 -0.96 -10.54
N ARG A 95 2.65 -0.29 -9.91
CA ARG A 95 1.90 0.83 -10.48
C ARG A 95 1.73 1.91 -9.41
N LYS A 96 1.81 3.17 -9.80
CA LYS A 96 1.49 4.31 -8.94
C LYS A 96 0.26 5.02 -9.48
N VAL A 97 -0.69 5.31 -8.61
CA VAL A 97 -1.89 6.07 -8.94
C VAL A 97 -1.51 7.54 -8.97
N THR A 98 -1.73 8.19 -10.11
CA THR A 98 -1.47 9.63 -10.28
C THR A 98 -2.75 10.47 -10.25
N ALA A 99 -3.91 9.84 -10.46
CA ALA A 99 -5.20 10.48 -10.35
C ALA A 99 -6.25 9.51 -9.77
N ALA A 100 -7.13 10.01 -8.89
CA ALA A 100 -8.15 9.21 -8.21
C ALA A 100 -9.07 8.45 -9.18
N ARG A 101 -9.41 9.06 -10.33
CA ARG A 101 -10.24 8.44 -11.38
C ARG A 101 -9.63 7.16 -11.98
N ASP A 102 -8.31 7.02 -11.93
CA ASP A 102 -7.61 5.90 -12.55
C ASP A 102 -7.50 4.69 -11.62
N LEU A 103 -7.75 4.87 -10.31
CA LEU A 103 -7.64 3.81 -9.31
C LEU A 103 -8.51 2.60 -9.66
N GLY A 104 -9.78 2.81 -10.02
CA GLY A 104 -10.70 1.73 -10.39
C GLY A 104 -10.22 0.93 -11.61
N LYS A 105 -9.71 1.62 -12.63
CA LYS A 105 -9.16 0.97 -13.83
C LYS A 105 -7.90 0.17 -13.51
N ILE A 106 -7.00 0.73 -12.70
CA ILE A 106 -5.76 0.07 -12.28
C ILE A 106 -6.07 -1.21 -11.50
N LEU A 107 -6.95 -1.13 -10.49
CA LEU A 107 -7.34 -2.28 -9.68
C LEU A 107 -8.04 -3.35 -10.52
N SER A 108 -8.97 -2.95 -11.39
CA SER A 108 -9.62 -3.89 -12.32
C SER A 108 -8.60 -4.61 -13.20
N THR A 109 -7.58 -3.89 -13.68
CA THR A 109 -6.52 -4.50 -14.47
C THR A 109 -5.70 -5.50 -13.64
N CYS A 110 -5.30 -5.14 -12.42
CA CYS A 110 -4.53 -6.03 -11.54
C CYS A 110 -5.30 -7.31 -11.18
N VAL A 111 -6.58 -7.18 -10.80
CA VAL A 111 -7.44 -8.31 -10.42
C VAL A 111 -7.65 -9.29 -11.59
N ASN A 112 -7.81 -8.77 -12.81
CA ASN A 112 -8.04 -9.59 -14.00
C ASN A 112 -6.75 -10.10 -14.66
N THR A 113 -5.58 -9.70 -14.16
CA THR A 113 -4.27 -10.13 -14.69
C THR A 113 -3.61 -11.07 -13.69
N PRO A 114 -3.29 -12.32 -14.06
CA PRO A 114 -2.52 -13.21 -13.19
C PRO A 114 -1.16 -12.61 -12.82
N GLY A 115 -0.66 -12.97 -11.65
CA GLY A 115 0.62 -12.52 -11.14
C GLY A 115 0.51 -11.66 -9.88
N LEU A 116 1.65 -11.05 -9.53
CA LEU A 116 1.81 -10.25 -8.33
C LEU A 116 1.79 -8.78 -8.73
N HIS A 117 0.92 -7.98 -8.10
CA HIS A 117 0.76 -6.57 -8.38
C HIS A 117 0.91 -5.76 -7.10
N LEU A 118 1.64 -4.65 -7.17
CA LEU A 118 1.71 -3.66 -6.11
C LEU A 118 1.25 -2.32 -6.67
N VAL A 119 0.20 -1.76 -6.06
CA VAL A 119 -0.41 -0.49 -6.46
C VAL A 119 -0.19 0.49 -5.32
N GLU A 120 0.61 1.52 -5.56
CA GLU A 120 0.78 2.63 -4.62
C GLU A 120 -0.27 3.70 -4.92
N CYS A 121 -1.11 4.00 -3.94
CA CYS A 121 -2.14 5.02 -4.00
C CYS A 121 -1.80 6.13 -3.00
N PRO A 122 -1.29 7.28 -3.48
CA PRO A 122 -1.13 8.46 -2.65
C PRO A 122 -2.47 8.86 -2.03
N LEU A 123 -2.47 9.17 -0.74
CA LEU A 123 -3.61 9.67 0.00
C LEU A 123 -3.31 11.05 0.57
N ASP A 124 -4.32 11.90 0.50
CA ASP A 124 -4.39 13.14 1.25
C ASP A 124 -5.48 12.99 2.33
N TYR A 125 -5.06 12.90 3.58
CA TYR A 125 -5.97 12.75 4.73
C TYR A 125 -6.60 14.08 5.17
N THR A 126 -6.28 15.22 4.55
CA THR A 126 -6.77 16.55 4.97
C THR A 126 -8.30 16.63 5.08
N GLU A 127 -9.03 16.01 4.15
CA GLU A 127 -10.50 15.96 4.19
C GLU A 127 -11.04 14.90 5.16
N ALA A 128 -10.37 13.74 5.24
CA ALA A 128 -10.76 12.67 6.16
C ALA A 128 -10.63 13.13 7.63
N ASP A 129 -9.57 13.88 7.93
CA ASP A 129 -9.33 14.50 9.23
C ASP A 129 -10.50 15.41 9.66
N LYS A 130 -11.10 16.15 8.74
CA LYS A 130 -12.25 17.02 9.04
C LYS A 130 -13.50 16.25 9.42
N ILE A 131 -13.71 15.08 8.80
CA ILE A 131 -14.87 14.21 9.07
C ILE A 131 -14.66 13.43 10.36
N LEU A 132 -13.43 12.96 10.62
CA LEU A 132 -13.14 12.16 11.81
C LEU A 132 -12.98 13.01 13.08
N ALA A 133 -12.70 14.31 12.94
CA ALA A 133 -12.62 15.24 14.06
C ALA A 133 -13.97 15.85 14.50
N SER A 134 -15.06 15.59 13.76
CA SER A 134 -16.43 16.04 14.10
C SER A 134 -17.15 15.03 14.98
#